data_AF-A0A350TL48-F1
#
_entry.id   AF-A0A350TL48-F1
#
_cell.length_a   1.000
_cell.length_b   1.000
_cell.length_c   1.000
_cell.angle_alpha   90.00
_cell.angle_beta   90.00
_cell.angle_gamma   90.00
#
_symmetry.space_group_name_H-M   'P 1'
#
loop_
_entity.id
_entity.type
_entity.pdbx_description
1 polymer ?
#
loop_
_entity_poly.entity_id
_entity_poly.type
_entity_poly.pdbx_seq_one_letter_code
_entity_poly.pdbx_strand_id
1 'polypeptide(L)' 'MNRYLDVAPEVQEALKAGKPVVALESTIISHGMPYPQNVETALNVEKIIRDGGAVPATIAIIGG' A
#
# COMPACT_ATOMS: atom_id res chain seq x y z
N MET A 1 -15.13 9.52 -1.68
CA MET A 1 -13.77 10.06 -1.84
C MET A 1 -13.86 11.47 -2.41
N ASN A 2 -12.99 12.38 -1.98
CA ASN A 2 -12.97 13.78 -2.44
C ASN A 2 -11.85 13.98 -3.48
N ARG A 3 -11.71 15.21 -4.00
CA ARG A 3 -10.73 15.53 -5.06
C ARG A 3 -9.26 15.32 -4.69
N TYR A 4 -8.94 15.10 -3.41
CA TYR A 4 -7.58 14.94 -2.91
C TYR A 4 -7.26 13.51 -2.48
N LEU A 5 -8.22 12.60 -2.59
CA LEU A 5 -8.06 11.22 -2.14
C LEU A 5 -8.33 10.29 -3.32
N ASP A 6 -7.24 9.76 -3.86
CA ASP A 6 -7.28 8.65 -4.81
C ASP A 6 -7.02 7.33 -4.07
N VAL A 7 -7.86 6.33 -4.32
CA VAL A 7 -7.78 5.02 -3.68
C VAL A 7 -7.87 4.01 -4.80
N ALA A 8 -6.85 3.17 -4.89
CA ALA A 8 -6.74 2.15 -5.92
C ALA A 8 -8.01 1.27 -5.98
N PRO A 9 -8.48 0.87 -7.19
CA PRO A 9 -9.69 0.06 -7.34
C PRO A 9 -9.72 -1.19 -6.45
N GLU A 10 -8.60 -1.91 -6.34
CA GLU A 10 -8.49 -3.11 -5.51
C GLU A 10 -8.82 -2.85 -4.03
N VAL A 11 -8.33 -1.72 -3.49
CA VAL A 11 -8.59 -1.33 -2.10
C VAL A 11 -10.05 -0.91 -1.92
N GLN A 12 -10.63 -0.19 -2.87
CA GLN A 12 -12.04 0.17 -2.82
C GLN A 12 -12.95 -1.07 -2.82
N GLU A 13 -12.64 -2.05 -3.66
CA GLU A 13 -13.38 -3.31 -3.75
C GLU A 13 -13.25 -4.13 -2.47
N ALA A 14 -12.04 -4.20 -1.90
CA ALA A 14 -11.80 -4.88 -0.63
C ALA A 14 -12.63 -4.27 0.50
N LEU A 15 -12.64 -2.94 0.61
CA LEU A 15 -13.42 -2.22 1.61
C LEU A 15 -14.93 -2.45 1.44
N LYS A 16 -15.44 -2.37 0.20
CA LYS A 16 -16.86 -2.65 -0.10
C LYS A 16 -17.27 -4.08 0.24
N ALA A 17 -16.38 -5.04 0.02
CA ALA A 17 -16.61 -6.46 0.29
C ALA A 17 -16.34 -6.85 1.76
N GLY A 18 -15.96 -5.91 2.63
CA GLY A 18 -15.59 -6.21 4.01
C GLY A 18 -14.35 -7.09 4.14
N LYS A 19 -13.48 -7.12 3.12
CA LYS A 19 -12.21 -7.85 3.16
C LYS A 19 -11.19 -7.08 4.01
N PRO A 20 -10.27 -7.77 4.70
CA PRO A 20 -9.23 -7.12 5.47
C PRO A 20 -8.29 -6.31 4.55
N VAL A 21 -7.99 -5.08 4.96
CA VAL A 21 -7.06 -4.17 4.27
C VAL A 21 -5.97 -3.76 5.27
N VAL A 22 -4.72 -3.78 4.83
CA VAL A 22 -3.56 -3.38 5.64
C VAL A 22 -2.90 -2.17 5.01
N ALA A 23 -2.91 -1.03 5.71
CA ALA A 23 -2.23 0.18 5.27
C ALA A 23 -0.71 0.08 5.46
N LEU A 24 0.06 0.60 4.50
CA LEU A 24 1.52 0.69 4.54
C LEU A 24 1.97 2.13 4.31
N GLU A 25 3.06 2.55 4.97
CA GLU A 25 3.63 3.89 4.79
C GLU A 25 4.66 3.96 3.64
N SER A 26 4.86 5.16 3.11
CA SER A 26 5.87 5.44 2.06
C SER A 26 7.19 6.01 2.60
N THR A 27 7.25 6.47 3.85
CA THR A 27 8.46 7.07 4.44
C THR A 27 9.59 6.05 4.54
N ILE A 28 9.31 4.83 5.01
CA ILE A 28 10.30 3.75 5.04
C ILE A 28 10.90 3.43 3.66
N ILE A 29 10.11 3.56 2.60
CA ILE A 29 10.53 3.31 1.21
C ILE A 29 11.44 4.45 0.71
N SER A 30 11.10 5.70 1.05
CA SER A 30 11.81 6.88 0.52
C SER A 30 13.05 7.25 1.32
N HIS A 31 13.02 7.11 2.64
CA HIS A 31 14.07 7.62 3.54
C HIS A 31 14.57 6.58 4.55
N GLY A 32 13.86 5.46 4.74
CA GLY A 32 14.19 4.46 5.75
C GLY A 32 15.19 3.38 5.28
N MET A 33 15.32 3.18 3.97
CA MET A 33 16.16 2.12 3.39
C MET A 33 16.88 2.59 2.12
N PRO A 34 18.12 2.11 1.87
CA PRO A 34 18.81 2.37 0.61
C PRO A 34 18.12 1.66 -0.55
N TYR A 35 18.36 2.16 -1.76
CA TYR A 35 18.03 1.46 -2.98
C TYR A 35 19.08 0.36 -3.28
N PRO A 36 18.69 -0.86 -3.72
CA PRO A 36 17.33 -1.29 -4.13
C PRO A 36 16.46 -1.86 -3.00
N GLN A 37 17.00 -1.97 -1.79
CA GLN A 37 16.33 -2.66 -0.66
C GLN A 37 14.98 -2.03 -0.31
N ASN A 38 14.81 -0.73 -0.50
CA ASN A 38 13.53 -0.05 -0.28
C ASN A 38 12.40 -0.61 -1.15
N VAL A 39 12.64 -0.76 -2.46
CA VAL A 39 11.65 -1.29 -3.42
C VAL A 39 11.42 -2.77 -3.16
N GLU A 40 12.49 -3.54 -2.97
CA GLU A 40 12.40 -4.97 -2.69
C GLU A 40 11.59 -5.25 -1.42
N THR A 41 11.86 -4.49 -0.35
CA THR A 41 11.14 -4.62 0.92
C THR A 41 9.67 -4.24 0.77
N ALA A 42 9.35 -3.15 0.08
CA ALA A 42 7.97 -2.74 -0.17
C ALA A 42 7.18 -3.86 -0.89
N LEU A 43 7.73 -4.40 -1.97
CA LEU A 43 7.10 -5.49 -2.73
C LEU A 43 6.96 -6.78 -1.90
N ASN A 44 7.98 -7.13 -1.11
CA ASN A 44 7.93 -8.32 -0.25
C ASN A 44 6.87 -8.19 0.84
N VAL A 45 6.74 -7.01 1.46
CA VAL A 45 5.72 -6.77 2.49
C VAL A 45 4.31 -6.84 1.89
N GLU A 46 4.08 -6.24 0.72
CA GLU A 46 2.80 -6.36 0.01
C GLU A 46 2.47 -7.83 -0.30
N LYS A 47 3.46 -8.61 -0.74
CA LYS A 47 3.30 -10.05 -0.99
C LYS A 47 2.90 -10.80 0.28
N ILE A 48 3.56 -10.54 1.41
CA ILE A 48 3.25 -11.19 2.70
C ILE A 48 1.80 -10.92 3.13
N ILE A 49 1.32 -9.68 2.94
CA ILE A 49 -0.06 -9.32 3.26
C ILE A 49 -1.06 -10.08 2.37
N ARG A 50 -0.77 -10.19 1.07
CA ARG A 50 -1.57 -10.97 0.12
C ARG A 50 -1.59 -12.45 0.46
N ASP A 51 -0.43 -13.03 0.78
CA ASP A 51 -0.30 -14.42 1.22
C ASP A 51 -1.09 -14.68 2.52
N GLY A 52 -1.23 -13.66 3.37
CA GLY A 52 -2.07 -13.67 4.58
C GLY A 52 -3.57 -13.46 4.34
N GLY A 53 -4.01 -13.30 3.09
CA GLY A 53 -5.42 -13.15 2.72
C GLY A 53 -5.98 -11.73 2.85
N ALA A 54 -5.12 -10.72 3.00
CA ALA A 54 -5.50 -9.32 3.08
C ALA A 54 -5.04 -8.52 1.86
N VAL A 55 -5.61 -7.33 1.67
CA VAL A 55 -5.24 -6.42 0.58
C VAL A 55 -4.30 -5.34 1.11
N PRO A 56 -3.07 -5.22 0.59
CA PRO A 56 -2.17 -4.14 0.97
C PRO A 56 -2.61 -2.80 0.37
N ALA A 57 -2.42 -1.72 1.12
CA ALA A 57 -2.72 -0.36 0.70
C ALA A 57 -1.56 0.58 1.08
N THR A 58 -0.53 0.65 0.23
CA THR A 58 0.57 1.60 0.39
C THR A 58 0.09 3.03 0.14
N ILE A 59 0.33 3.92 1.11
CA ILE A 59 -0.13 5.31 1.10
C ILE A 59 1.06 6.24 0.81
N ALA A 60 0.89 7.08 -0.20
CA ALA A 60 1.83 8.11 -0.59
C ALA A 60 1.09 9.34 -1.13
N ILE A 61 1.79 10.47 -1.17
CA ILE A 61 1.35 11.65 -1.91
C ILE A 61 2.04 11.60 -3.27
N ILE A 62 1.25 11.48 -4.34
CA ILE A 62 1.75 11.39 -5.71
C ILE A 62 1.15 12.56 -6.50
N GLY A 63 1.99 13.50 -6.94
CA GLY A 63 1.55 14.58 -7.81
C GLY A 63 0.73 15.70 -7.16
N GLY A 64 0.63 15.74 -5.82
CA GLY A 64 -0.07 16.80 -5.08
C GLY A 64 -1.49 16.43 -4.72
#